data_AF-A0A9D4Z1U4-F1
#
_entry.id   AF-A0A9D4Z1U4-F1
#
_cell.length_a   1.000
_cell.length_b   1.000
_cell.length_c   1.000
_cell.angle_alpha   90.00
_cell.angle_beta   90.00
_cell.angle_gamma   90.00
#
_symmetry.space_group_name_H-M   'P 1'
#
loop_
_entity.id
_entity.type
_entity.pdbx_description
1 polymer ?
#
loop_
_entity_poly.entity_id
_entity_poly.type
_entity_poly.pdbx_seq_one_letter_code
_entity_poly.pdbx_strand_id
1 'polypeptide(L)'
;MCESKGACSAFRAAEKRYQVRQDVVTRQANGRRRRMGFAERPVDLTDVLDPQSGAQHPGVTELSGVPFPPSLAARCCAFSFASHPGLLLIRSALDPSFQRQLVMDALQLFCEPPNHTNHVAAYPNGLSGVWAAAQQGLRLQLDPPGAPEQEPQQGRKAQAAASDGMWGREGSGPEAESLLRRLRWATLGPQYDWTRRRYLQGEDGVAHMPLPPLLRQLAVSLADLAADLLTQHSDCRGRPEQAASTAFRPNAALINYYRPGDTLNGHRDDAECCLDKPLVSLSLGCDAIFLLGGTTRDVAPTALLLHSGDALVLCGPARRCYHGVPRVLTDRPLPPAMRCCDSRGVGGDDGADGSSGEAGRRVGANHPFLPFERHMRCCRINISIRDTL
;
A
#
# COMPACT_ATOMS: atom_id res chain seq x y z
N MET A 1 41.56 19.94 8.74
CA MET A 1 40.64 19.71 7.61
C MET A 1 39.37 19.14 8.21
N CYS A 2 38.30 19.96 8.26
CA CYS A 2 37.03 19.56 8.82
C CYS A 2 36.24 18.86 7.70
N GLU A 3 35.94 17.57 7.86
CA GLU A 3 35.13 16.81 6.91
C GLU A 3 33.77 17.51 6.73
N SER A 4 33.46 17.89 5.49
CA SER A 4 32.16 18.45 5.12
C SER A 4 31.07 17.42 5.43
N LYS A 5 30.10 17.77 6.28
CA LYS A 5 28.82 17.05 6.38
C LYS A 5 28.29 16.83 4.97
N GLY A 6 28.22 15.57 4.53
CA GLY A 6 27.89 15.20 3.15
C GLY A 6 26.63 15.89 2.65
N ALA A 7 26.68 16.43 1.42
CA ALA A 7 25.58 17.13 0.79
C ALA A 7 24.32 16.23 0.76
N CYS A 8 23.16 16.80 1.12
CA CYS A 8 21.88 16.10 1.06
C CYS A 8 21.48 15.92 -0.41
N SER A 9 21.31 14.67 -0.87
CA SER A 9 20.87 14.41 -2.26
C SER A 9 19.53 15.07 -2.57
N ALA A 10 19.25 15.33 -3.84
CA ALA A 10 18.00 15.97 -4.26
C ALA A 10 16.77 15.16 -3.83
N PHE A 11 16.83 13.83 -3.93
CA PHE A 11 15.77 12.94 -3.45
C PHE A 11 15.56 13.10 -1.94
N ARG A 12 16.62 13.09 -1.14
CA ARG A 12 16.52 13.24 0.32
C ARG A 12 16.02 14.62 0.73
N ALA A 13 16.33 15.65 -0.04
CA ALA A 13 15.80 17.00 0.18
C ALA A 13 14.29 17.06 -0.09
N ALA A 14 13.81 16.41 -1.15
CA ALA A 14 12.38 16.29 -1.46
C ALA A 14 11.63 15.49 -0.40
N GLU A 15 12.17 14.37 0.08
CA GLU A 15 11.57 13.62 1.20
C GLU A 15 11.34 14.50 2.43
N LYS A 16 12.38 15.22 2.86
CA LYS A 16 12.32 16.12 4.03
C LYS A 16 11.37 17.31 3.86
N ARG A 17 11.00 17.64 2.63
CA ARG A 17 10.00 18.69 2.33
C ARG A 17 8.59 18.20 2.69
N TYR A 18 8.30 16.95 2.36
CA TYR A 18 6.96 16.38 2.53
C TYR A 18 6.77 15.62 3.84
N GLN A 19 7.83 15.16 4.49
CA GLN A 19 7.72 14.50 5.79
C GLN A 19 7.07 15.39 6.85
N VAL A 20 6.20 14.78 7.66
CA VAL A 20 5.55 15.47 8.78
C VAL A 20 6.64 15.96 9.74
N ARG A 21 6.79 17.29 9.84
CA ARG A 21 7.64 17.90 10.86
C ARG A 21 6.85 18.02 12.15
N GLN A 22 7.35 17.36 13.18
CA GLN A 22 6.80 17.43 14.52
C GLN A 22 7.51 18.54 15.28
N ASP A 23 6.81 19.64 15.58
CA ASP A 23 7.33 20.64 16.52
C ASP A 23 7.19 20.14 17.95
N VAL A 24 8.25 20.27 18.74
CA VAL A 24 8.18 20.07 20.20
C VAL A 24 7.62 21.36 20.81
N VAL A 25 6.34 21.36 21.17
CA VAL A 25 5.75 22.49 21.89
C VAL A 25 6.39 22.58 23.28
N THR A 26 7.13 23.66 23.52
CA THR A 26 7.74 23.98 24.82
C THR A 26 7.12 25.25 25.37
N ARG A 27 6.40 25.17 26.51
CA ARG A 27 6.21 26.31 27.45
C ARG A 27 5.52 25.90 28.75
N GLN A 28 6.19 26.15 29.88
CA GLN A 28 5.60 26.52 31.19
C GLN A 28 6.59 27.41 31.96
N ALA A 29 6.07 28.27 32.83
CA ALA A 29 6.77 29.37 33.52
C ALA A 29 7.80 28.97 34.60
N ASN A 30 8.06 27.67 34.79
CA ASN A 30 8.83 27.12 35.92
C ASN A 30 9.97 26.16 35.50
N GLY A 31 10.46 26.26 34.26
CA GLY A 31 11.72 25.63 33.83
C GLY A 31 11.73 24.09 33.73
N ARG A 32 10.64 23.39 34.05
CA ARG A 32 10.54 21.93 33.85
C ARG A 32 10.07 21.60 32.43
N ARG A 33 10.84 20.75 31.74
CA ARG A 33 10.52 20.22 30.40
C ARG A 33 9.34 19.25 30.49
N ARG A 34 8.19 19.60 29.92
CA ARG A 34 7.11 18.64 29.63
C ARG A 34 6.92 18.56 28.11
N ARG A 35 6.99 17.35 27.57
CA ARG A 35 6.82 17.07 26.13
C ARG A 35 5.31 17.12 25.85
N MET A 36 4.80 18.29 25.45
CA MET A 36 3.42 18.42 24.98
C MET A 36 3.34 17.96 23.52
N GLY A 37 2.22 17.35 23.14
CA GLY A 37 2.02 16.56 21.93
C GLY A 37 2.42 17.21 20.60
N PHE A 38 2.44 16.35 19.58
CA PHE A 38 2.91 16.64 18.23
C PHE A 38 1.90 17.51 17.47
N ALA A 39 2.34 18.61 16.87
CA ALA A 39 1.56 19.36 15.90
C ALA A 39 2.11 19.06 14.50
N GLU A 40 1.26 18.57 13.60
CA GLU A 40 1.60 18.44 12.18
C GLU A 40 1.59 19.83 11.54
N ARG A 41 2.70 20.22 10.90
CA ARG A 41 2.69 21.44 10.08
C ARG A 41 1.93 21.18 8.78
N PRO A 42 1.10 22.14 8.32
CA PRO A 42 0.62 22.14 6.95
C PRO A 42 1.82 22.05 5.99
N VAL A 43 1.76 21.10 5.05
CA VAL A 43 2.78 20.93 4.02
C VAL A 43 2.23 21.56 2.75
N ASP A 44 3.07 22.35 2.08
CA ASP A 44 2.76 22.89 0.76
C ASP A 44 2.69 21.74 -0.26
N LEU A 45 1.52 21.60 -0.91
CA LEU A 45 1.25 20.58 -1.91
C LEU A 45 1.15 21.17 -3.32
N THR A 46 1.50 22.45 -3.52
CA THR A 46 1.34 23.14 -4.80
C THR A 46 2.13 22.47 -5.93
N ASP A 47 3.31 21.93 -5.62
CA ASP A 47 4.17 21.21 -6.57
C ASP A 47 3.84 19.72 -6.71
N VAL A 48 2.83 19.22 -5.97
CA VAL A 48 2.42 17.82 -6.05
C VAL A 48 1.44 17.66 -7.19
N LEU A 49 1.78 16.81 -8.15
CA LEU A 49 0.93 16.52 -9.30
C LEU A 49 -0.30 15.74 -8.84
N ASP A 50 -1.48 16.27 -9.16
CA ASP A 50 -2.77 15.66 -8.85
C ASP A 50 -3.63 15.57 -10.13
N PRO A 51 -3.55 14.43 -10.85
CA PRO A 51 -4.35 14.19 -12.05
C PRO A 51 -5.87 14.11 -11.80
N GLN A 52 -6.34 14.08 -10.56
CA GLN A 52 -7.77 14.14 -10.23
C GLN A 52 -8.30 15.59 -10.14
N SER A 53 -7.44 16.57 -9.92
CA SER A 53 -7.81 17.98 -9.79
C SER A 53 -8.33 18.63 -11.08
N GLY A 54 -8.16 17.96 -12.24
CA GLY A 54 -8.46 18.52 -13.56
C GLY A 54 -7.45 19.57 -14.02
N ALA A 55 -6.43 19.87 -13.21
CA ALA A 55 -5.34 20.76 -13.58
C ALA A 55 -4.44 20.12 -14.65
N GLN A 56 -4.12 20.88 -15.69
CA GLN A 56 -3.08 20.47 -16.63
C GLN A 56 -1.72 20.71 -16.00
N HIS A 57 -0.92 19.66 -15.95
CA HIS A 57 0.45 19.71 -15.43
C HIS A 57 1.45 19.57 -16.58
N PRO A 58 2.49 20.43 -16.66
CA PRO A 58 3.52 20.30 -17.69
C PRO A 58 4.17 18.92 -17.67
N GLY A 59 4.21 18.27 -18.83
CA GLY A 59 4.81 16.93 -18.98
C GLY A 59 3.95 15.78 -18.45
N VAL A 60 2.69 16.03 -18.07
CA VAL A 60 1.68 14.99 -17.77
C VAL A 60 0.63 14.99 -18.87
N THR A 61 0.41 13.84 -19.48
CA THR A 61 -0.55 13.69 -20.59
C THR A 61 -1.60 12.66 -20.21
N GLU A 62 -2.88 13.05 -20.23
CA GLU A 62 -3.99 12.10 -20.20
C GLU A 62 -4.10 11.41 -21.56
N LEU A 63 -4.07 10.08 -21.55
CA LEU A 63 -4.10 9.27 -22.77
C LEU A 63 -5.54 9.09 -23.25
N SER A 64 -5.82 9.52 -24.47
CA SER A 64 -7.14 9.40 -25.11
C SER A 64 -7.30 8.07 -25.85
N GLY A 65 -8.53 7.53 -25.90
CA GLY A 65 -8.84 6.35 -26.71
C GLY A 65 -8.28 5.03 -26.17
N VAL A 66 -7.96 4.99 -24.88
CA VAL A 66 -7.36 3.83 -24.21
C VAL A 66 -8.37 2.67 -24.12
N PRO A 67 -8.07 1.48 -24.66
CA PRO A 67 -8.94 0.32 -24.57
C PRO A 67 -8.80 -0.36 -23.20
N PHE A 68 -9.43 0.21 -22.18
CA PHE A 68 -9.33 -0.34 -20.83
C PHE A 68 -9.88 -1.77 -20.74
N PRO A 69 -9.13 -2.71 -20.14
CA PRO A 69 -9.61 -4.07 -19.99
C PRO A 69 -10.82 -4.16 -19.03
N PRO A 70 -11.71 -5.16 -19.18
CA PRO A 70 -12.88 -5.34 -18.31
C PRO A 70 -12.56 -5.56 -16.82
N SER A 71 -11.30 -5.86 -16.49
CA SER A 71 -10.82 -6.04 -15.12
C SER A 71 -10.60 -4.72 -14.37
N LEU A 72 -10.62 -3.57 -15.06
CA LEU A 72 -10.51 -2.24 -14.48
C LEU A 72 -11.90 -1.60 -14.31
N ALA A 73 -11.97 -0.60 -13.44
CA ALA A 73 -13.19 0.17 -13.24
C ALA A 73 -13.61 0.94 -14.51
N ALA A 74 -14.92 1.11 -14.70
CA ALA A 74 -15.50 1.67 -15.92
C ALA A 74 -15.14 3.13 -16.23
N ARG A 75 -14.68 3.92 -15.25
CA ARG A 75 -14.38 5.36 -15.41
C ARG A 75 -12.91 5.71 -15.12
N CYS A 76 -12.02 4.76 -15.36
CA CYS A 76 -10.59 4.98 -15.21
C CYS A 76 -10.02 5.88 -16.32
N CYS A 77 -8.94 6.57 -16.01
CA CYS A 77 -8.16 7.38 -16.96
C CYS A 77 -6.68 7.01 -16.82
N ALA A 78 -5.94 7.01 -17.91
CA ALA A 78 -4.51 6.71 -17.92
C ALA A 78 -3.71 7.99 -18.18
N PHE A 79 -2.62 8.15 -17.44
CA PHE A 79 -1.72 9.29 -17.55
C PHE A 79 -0.29 8.82 -17.76
N SER A 80 0.42 9.50 -18.66
CA SER A 80 1.86 9.33 -18.88
C SER A 80 2.64 10.56 -18.42
N PHE A 81 3.94 10.37 -18.20
CA PHE A 81 4.83 11.38 -17.63
C PHE A 81 6.08 11.51 -18.49
N ALA A 82 6.22 12.63 -19.20
CA ALA A 82 7.34 12.88 -20.13
C ALA A 82 8.71 12.84 -19.42
N SER A 83 8.78 13.26 -18.15
CA SER A 83 10.01 13.21 -17.36
C SER A 83 10.34 11.81 -16.84
N HIS A 84 9.40 10.87 -16.90
CA HIS A 84 9.54 9.49 -16.43
C HIS A 84 8.97 8.49 -17.44
N PRO A 85 9.62 8.29 -18.61
CA PRO A 85 9.18 7.30 -19.58
C PRO A 85 9.09 5.90 -18.94
N GLY A 86 7.97 5.20 -19.15
CA GLY A 86 7.67 3.94 -18.47
C GLY A 86 6.90 4.06 -17.16
N LEU A 87 6.59 5.27 -16.69
CA LEU A 87 5.60 5.48 -15.63
C LEU A 87 4.22 5.64 -16.27
N LEU A 88 3.27 4.82 -15.84
CA LEU A 88 1.85 4.99 -16.12
C LEU A 88 1.06 5.06 -14.81
N LEU A 89 0.18 6.05 -14.72
CA LEU A 89 -0.81 6.15 -13.64
C LEU A 89 -2.19 5.87 -14.23
N ILE A 90 -2.87 4.88 -13.68
CA ILE A 90 -4.27 4.57 -14.00
C ILE A 90 -5.11 5.04 -12.82
N ARG A 91 -5.73 6.21 -12.99
CA ARG A 91 -6.59 6.83 -11.99
C ARG A 91 -7.87 6.01 -11.83
N SER A 92 -8.26 5.75 -10.59
CA SER A 92 -9.47 4.99 -10.27
C SER A 92 -9.52 3.63 -10.99
N ALA A 93 -8.38 2.93 -11.07
CA ALA A 93 -8.28 1.61 -11.69
C ALA A 93 -9.15 0.54 -11.01
N LEU A 94 -9.39 0.69 -9.70
CA LEU A 94 -10.12 -0.30 -8.89
C LEU A 94 -11.55 0.16 -8.58
N ASP A 95 -12.53 -0.71 -8.82
CA ASP A 95 -13.90 -0.47 -8.40
C ASP A 95 -14.04 -0.41 -6.86
N PRO A 96 -14.94 0.42 -6.31
CA PRO A 96 -15.10 0.57 -4.86
C PRO A 96 -15.33 -0.74 -4.10
N SER A 97 -16.10 -1.68 -4.67
CA SER A 97 -16.34 -3.00 -4.07
C SER A 97 -15.05 -3.82 -3.99
N PHE A 98 -14.25 -3.81 -5.06
CA PHE A 98 -12.98 -4.53 -5.09
C PHE A 98 -11.94 -3.91 -4.18
N GLN A 99 -11.92 -2.56 -4.06
CA GLN A 99 -11.09 -1.89 -3.06
C GLN A 99 -11.41 -2.36 -1.64
N ARG A 100 -12.70 -2.47 -1.27
CA ARG A 100 -13.12 -3.00 0.04
C ARG A 100 -12.69 -4.45 0.23
N GLN A 101 -12.85 -5.28 -0.79
CA GLN A 101 -12.42 -6.68 -0.73
C GLN A 101 -10.92 -6.79 -0.47
N LEU A 102 -10.09 -6.05 -1.21
CA LEU A 102 -8.64 -6.05 -1.00
C LEU A 102 -8.24 -5.54 0.39
N VAL A 103 -8.95 -4.56 0.96
CA VAL A 103 -8.71 -4.12 2.34
C VAL A 103 -9.04 -5.22 3.34
N MET A 104 -10.17 -5.90 3.17
CA MET A 104 -10.55 -7.04 4.02
C MET A 104 -9.51 -8.16 3.92
N ASP A 105 -9.15 -8.55 2.69
CA ASP A 105 -8.16 -9.60 2.44
C ASP A 105 -6.78 -9.22 3.00
N ALA A 106 -6.34 -7.97 2.83
CA ALA A 106 -5.07 -7.52 3.38
C ALA A 106 -5.02 -7.67 4.90
N LEU A 107 -6.09 -7.28 5.59
CA LEU A 107 -6.14 -7.26 7.05
C LEU A 107 -6.53 -8.59 7.67
N GLN A 108 -7.11 -9.53 6.91
CA GLN A 108 -7.62 -10.80 7.45
C GLN A 108 -6.97 -12.05 6.85
N LEU A 109 -6.32 -11.95 5.69
CA LEU A 109 -5.83 -13.10 4.94
C LEU A 109 -4.36 -12.95 4.55
N PHE A 110 -3.98 -11.82 3.97
CA PHE A 110 -2.62 -11.65 3.44
C PHE A 110 -1.57 -11.50 4.55
N CYS A 111 -1.97 -11.00 5.72
CA CYS A 111 -1.11 -10.91 6.89
C CYS A 111 -1.10 -12.17 7.77
N GLU A 112 -1.83 -13.22 7.39
CA GLU A 112 -1.91 -14.47 8.15
C GLU A 112 -0.86 -15.49 7.69
N PRO A 113 -0.33 -16.34 8.60
CA PRO A 113 0.49 -17.48 8.21
C PRO A 113 -0.21 -18.37 7.16
N PRO A 114 0.52 -18.97 6.20
CA PRO A 114 1.98 -19.07 6.13
C PRO A 114 2.68 -17.84 5.55
N ASN A 115 1.95 -16.76 5.23
CA ASN A 115 2.59 -15.54 4.75
C ASN A 115 3.43 -14.89 5.84
N HIS A 116 4.54 -14.27 5.45
CA HIS A 116 5.35 -13.53 6.40
C HIS A 116 4.84 -12.11 6.56
N THR A 117 5.02 -11.58 7.77
CA THR A 117 4.84 -10.17 8.09
C THR A 117 6.05 -9.67 8.84
N ASN A 118 6.15 -8.36 9.10
CA ASN A 118 7.22 -7.82 9.94
C ASN A 118 7.27 -8.41 11.37
N HIS A 119 6.21 -9.09 11.81
CA HIS A 119 6.15 -9.73 13.11
C HIS A 119 6.95 -11.03 13.19
N VAL A 120 7.31 -11.67 12.05
CA VAL A 120 8.08 -12.94 12.07
C VAL A 120 9.45 -12.81 12.74
N ALA A 121 9.99 -11.59 12.80
CA ALA A 121 11.24 -11.32 13.52
C ALA A 121 11.13 -11.57 15.04
N ALA A 122 9.95 -11.34 15.63
CA ALA A 122 9.69 -11.58 17.06
C ALA A 122 8.88 -12.86 17.30
N TYR A 123 8.11 -13.29 16.30
CA TYR A 123 7.22 -14.44 16.35
C TYR A 123 7.48 -15.34 15.13
N PRO A 124 8.53 -16.20 15.16
CA PRO A 124 8.99 -16.94 13.97
C PRO A 124 7.93 -17.83 13.31
N ASN A 125 6.95 -18.33 14.08
CA ASN A 125 5.84 -19.13 13.57
C ASN A 125 4.69 -18.29 12.98
N GLY A 126 4.86 -16.97 12.94
CA GLY A 126 3.83 -16.01 12.59
C GLY A 126 2.77 -15.83 13.70
N LEU A 127 1.84 -14.92 13.44
CA LEU A 127 0.73 -14.62 14.34
C LEU A 127 -0.57 -14.81 13.57
N SER A 128 -1.40 -15.76 13.99
CA SER A 128 -2.69 -16.01 13.35
C SER A 128 -3.83 -15.28 14.05
N GLY A 129 -4.84 -14.85 13.30
CA GLY A 129 -6.06 -14.24 13.81
C GLY A 129 -5.88 -12.86 14.43
N VAL A 130 -4.81 -12.12 14.09
CA VAL A 130 -4.49 -10.82 14.71
C VAL A 130 -5.65 -9.84 14.58
N TRP A 131 -6.29 -9.80 13.41
CA TRP A 131 -7.45 -8.94 13.18
C TRP A 131 -8.63 -9.30 14.06
N ALA A 132 -9.04 -10.57 14.07
CA ALA A 132 -10.19 -11.04 14.84
C ALA A 132 -9.97 -10.85 16.34
N ALA A 133 -8.75 -11.09 16.83
CA ALA A 133 -8.35 -10.85 18.21
C ALA A 133 -8.36 -9.36 18.57
N ALA A 134 -7.95 -8.48 17.66
CA ALA A 134 -7.98 -7.03 17.85
C ALA A 134 -9.43 -6.51 17.99
N GLN A 135 -10.37 -7.02 17.19
CA GLN A 135 -11.79 -6.64 17.31
C GLN A 135 -12.41 -7.07 18.65
N GLN A 136 -11.84 -8.08 19.29
CA GLN A 136 -12.30 -8.61 20.58
C GLN A 136 -11.52 -8.04 21.78
N GLY A 137 -10.51 -7.19 21.55
CA GLY A 137 -9.67 -6.63 22.61
C GLY A 137 -8.81 -7.67 23.33
N LEU A 138 -8.40 -8.74 22.63
CA LEU A 138 -7.62 -9.82 23.22
C LEU A 138 -6.11 -9.49 23.24
N ARG A 139 -5.40 -10.20 24.11
CA ARG A 139 -3.95 -10.13 24.29
C ARG A 139 -3.31 -11.45 23.90
N LEU A 140 -2.08 -11.38 23.40
CA LEU A 140 -1.30 -12.56 23.07
C LEU A 140 -1.03 -13.37 24.37
N GLN A 141 -1.32 -14.67 24.34
CA GLN A 141 -0.92 -15.58 25.41
C GLN A 141 0.55 -15.95 25.19
N LEU A 142 1.41 -15.50 26.09
CA LEU A 142 2.79 -15.97 26.15
C LEU A 142 2.85 -17.03 27.25
N ASP A 143 3.51 -18.15 26.98
CA ASP A 143 3.73 -19.16 28.00
C ASP A 143 4.43 -18.55 29.22
N PRO A 144 4.06 -18.99 30.44
CA PRO A 144 4.76 -18.53 31.64
C PRO A 144 6.25 -18.88 31.53
N PRO A 145 7.16 -17.99 31.93
CA PRO A 145 8.59 -18.26 31.87
C PRO A 145 8.91 -19.52 32.69
N GLY A 146 9.34 -20.60 32.01
CA GLY A 146 9.70 -21.89 32.62
C GLY A 146 8.86 -23.11 32.19
N ALA A 147 7.89 -22.97 31.27
CA ALA A 147 7.22 -24.12 30.69
C ALA A 147 8.21 -24.93 29.80
N PRO A 148 8.29 -26.26 29.94
CA PRO A 148 9.17 -27.07 29.10
C PRO A 148 8.76 -26.95 27.63
N GLU A 149 9.74 -26.74 26.74
CA GLU A 149 9.55 -26.82 25.29
C GLU A 149 8.96 -28.20 24.96
N GLN A 150 7.68 -28.26 24.61
CA GLN A 150 7.05 -29.51 24.20
C GLN A 150 7.54 -29.86 22.80
N GLU A 151 8.17 -31.04 22.67
CA GLU A 151 8.52 -31.60 21.37
C GLU A 151 7.29 -31.68 20.46
N PRO A 152 7.43 -31.39 19.15
CA PRO A 152 6.31 -31.42 18.24
C PRO A 152 5.79 -32.86 18.10
N GLN A 153 4.65 -33.13 18.74
CA GLN A 153 3.94 -34.40 18.59
C GLN A 153 3.52 -34.60 17.13
N GLN A 154 4.23 -35.49 16.43
CA GLN A 154 3.86 -35.98 15.12
C GLN A 154 2.48 -36.66 15.19
N GLY A 155 1.50 -36.16 14.44
CA GLY A 155 0.29 -36.92 14.15
C GLY A 155 -1.06 -36.23 14.18
N ARG A 156 -1.17 -34.89 14.32
CA ARG A 156 -2.46 -34.20 14.11
C ARG A 156 -2.56 -33.64 12.70
N LYS A 157 -3.48 -34.21 11.92
CA LYS A 157 -3.87 -33.76 10.58
C LYS A 157 -4.16 -32.26 10.60
N ALA A 158 -3.56 -31.53 9.65
CA ALA A 158 -3.80 -30.12 9.39
C ALA A 158 -5.24 -29.90 8.89
N GLN A 159 -6.19 -29.82 9.81
CA GLN A 159 -7.43 -29.08 9.62
C GLN A 159 -7.20 -27.69 10.19
N ALA A 160 -7.69 -26.66 9.49
CA ALA A 160 -7.63 -25.27 9.89
C ALA A 160 -8.26 -25.07 11.28
N ALA A 161 -7.44 -25.26 12.32
CA ALA A 161 -7.82 -25.00 13.68
C ALA A 161 -7.66 -23.51 13.91
N ALA A 162 -8.77 -22.88 14.30
CA ALA A 162 -8.77 -21.55 14.86
C ALA A 162 -7.69 -21.43 15.95
N SER A 163 -7.29 -20.18 16.16
CA SER A 163 -6.54 -19.54 17.26
C SER A 163 -6.74 -20.03 18.71
N ASP A 164 -7.09 -21.29 18.94
CA ASP A 164 -7.41 -21.87 20.23
C ASP A 164 -6.15 -21.78 21.11
N GLY A 165 -6.14 -20.83 22.03
CA GLY A 165 -5.05 -20.56 22.97
C GLY A 165 -4.08 -19.44 22.60
N MET A 166 -3.98 -18.95 21.35
CA MET A 166 -3.03 -17.86 21.04
C MET A 166 -3.46 -16.52 21.66
N TRP A 167 -4.76 -16.28 21.76
CA TRP A 167 -5.32 -15.02 22.26
C TRP A 167 -6.19 -15.25 23.48
N GLY A 168 -6.09 -14.37 24.47
CA GLY A 168 -6.86 -14.45 25.70
C GLY A 168 -7.07 -13.07 26.32
N ARG A 169 -8.15 -12.90 27.09
CA ARG A 169 -8.42 -11.64 27.82
C ARG A 169 -7.35 -11.35 28.88
N GLU A 170 -6.82 -12.41 29.48
CA GLU A 170 -5.78 -12.36 30.53
C GLU A 170 -4.37 -12.64 29.97
N GLY A 171 -4.19 -12.57 28.64
CA GLY A 171 -2.89 -12.78 28.01
C GLY A 171 -1.83 -11.82 28.54
N SER A 172 -0.65 -12.34 28.87
CA SER A 172 0.49 -11.58 29.41
C SER A 172 1.25 -10.79 28.33
N GLY A 173 1.04 -11.11 27.04
CA GLY A 173 1.70 -10.48 25.91
C GLY A 173 1.06 -9.17 25.45
N PRO A 174 1.52 -8.62 24.31
CA PRO A 174 0.96 -7.40 23.74
C PRO A 174 -0.50 -7.60 23.29
N GLU A 175 -1.24 -6.49 23.28
CA GLU A 175 -2.59 -6.45 22.71
C GLU A 175 -2.57 -6.73 21.20
N ALA A 176 -3.54 -7.52 20.74
CA ALA A 176 -3.73 -7.79 19.32
C ALA A 176 -3.90 -6.49 18.53
N GLU A 177 -4.64 -5.52 19.07
CA GLU A 177 -4.79 -4.20 18.46
C GLU A 177 -3.42 -3.51 18.33
N SER A 178 -2.55 -3.59 19.35
CA SER A 178 -1.21 -3.03 19.25
C SER A 178 -0.34 -3.73 18.21
N LEU A 179 -0.47 -5.05 18.03
CA LEU A 179 0.26 -5.80 17.00
C LEU A 179 -0.25 -5.43 15.61
N LEU A 180 -1.57 -5.32 15.44
CA LEU A 180 -2.19 -4.81 14.21
C LEU A 180 -1.73 -3.37 13.91
N ARG A 181 -1.58 -2.51 14.93
CA ARG A 181 -1.02 -1.15 14.75
C ARG A 181 0.45 -1.15 14.33
N ARG A 182 1.20 -2.19 14.67
CA ARG A 182 2.62 -2.35 14.34
C ARG A 182 2.84 -3.20 13.07
N LEU A 183 1.79 -3.64 12.40
CA LEU A 183 1.89 -4.25 11.08
C LEU A 183 2.43 -3.20 10.10
N ARG A 184 3.43 -3.57 9.30
CA ARG A 184 4.14 -2.70 8.35
C ARG A 184 4.24 -3.31 6.98
N TRP A 185 4.47 -4.61 6.91
CA TRP A 185 4.43 -5.33 5.65
C TRP A 185 3.90 -6.76 5.82
N ALA A 186 3.37 -7.29 4.72
CA ALA A 186 3.06 -8.69 4.51
C ALA A 186 3.46 -9.12 3.09
N THR A 187 3.72 -10.39 2.86
CA THR A 187 4.16 -10.94 1.57
C THR A 187 3.21 -12.03 1.07
N LEU A 188 2.84 -11.97 -0.21
CA LEU A 188 2.15 -13.04 -0.93
C LEU A 188 3.07 -13.60 -2.01
N GLY A 189 2.96 -14.89 -2.31
CA GLY A 189 3.91 -15.56 -3.20
C GLY A 189 5.25 -15.84 -2.51
N PRO A 190 6.32 -16.05 -3.28
CA PRO A 190 7.67 -16.25 -2.76
C PRO A 190 8.06 -15.22 -1.69
N GLN A 191 8.63 -15.68 -0.58
CA GLN A 191 8.98 -14.83 0.55
C GLN A 191 10.19 -13.95 0.25
N TYR A 192 10.19 -12.70 0.72
CA TYR A 192 11.31 -11.78 0.53
C TYR A 192 12.26 -11.79 1.74
N ASP A 193 13.53 -12.10 1.50
CA ASP A 193 14.59 -11.99 2.51
C ASP A 193 15.15 -10.57 2.50
N TRP A 194 14.78 -9.77 3.51
CA TRP A 194 15.22 -8.38 3.65
C TRP A 194 16.73 -8.22 3.87
N THR A 195 17.38 -9.22 4.46
CA THR A 195 18.83 -9.18 4.74
C THR A 195 19.62 -9.46 3.48
N ARG A 196 19.24 -10.53 2.76
CA ARG A 196 19.89 -10.94 1.51
C ARG A 196 19.35 -10.21 0.28
N ARG A 197 18.28 -9.43 0.43
CA ARG A 197 17.58 -8.69 -0.63
C ARG A 197 17.22 -9.56 -1.83
N ARG A 198 16.67 -10.75 -1.59
CA ARG A 198 16.26 -11.70 -2.64
C ARG A 198 14.98 -12.42 -2.29
N TYR A 199 14.29 -12.92 -3.30
CA TYR A 199 13.15 -13.83 -3.14
C TYR A 199 13.61 -15.27 -2.84
N LEU A 200 12.93 -15.92 -1.91
CA LEU A 200 13.13 -17.32 -1.54
C LEU A 200 12.28 -18.21 -2.46
N GLN A 201 12.95 -18.98 -3.33
CA GLN A 201 12.33 -19.78 -4.38
C GLN A 201 13.01 -21.14 -4.50
N GLY A 202 12.34 -22.10 -5.16
CA GLY A 202 12.88 -23.44 -5.38
C GLY A 202 13.16 -24.16 -4.07
N GLU A 203 14.39 -24.64 -3.89
CA GLU A 203 14.84 -25.38 -2.70
C GLU A 203 14.87 -24.51 -1.42
N ASP A 204 15.09 -23.19 -1.56
CA ASP A 204 15.04 -22.22 -0.46
C ASP A 204 13.59 -21.77 -0.15
N GLY A 205 12.61 -22.23 -0.92
CA GLY A 205 11.22 -21.78 -0.86
C GLY A 205 10.56 -22.10 0.48
N VAL A 206 9.98 -21.07 1.11
CA VAL A 206 9.15 -21.22 2.31
C VAL A 206 7.68 -21.24 1.90
N ALA A 207 6.85 -21.92 2.69
CA ALA A 207 5.41 -21.95 2.49
C ALA A 207 4.82 -20.53 2.37
N HIS A 208 3.87 -20.37 1.45
CA HIS A 208 3.25 -19.10 1.17
C HIS A 208 1.92 -19.29 0.46
N MET A 209 1.06 -18.29 0.55
CA MET A 209 -0.15 -18.24 -0.24
C MET A 209 0.17 -17.72 -1.65
N PRO A 210 -0.33 -18.34 -2.73
CA PRO A 210 -0.20 -17.77 -4.07
C PRO A 210 -1.02 -16.48 -4.20
N LEU A 211 -0.75 -15.68 -5.24
CA LEU A 211 -1.57 -14.50 -5.53
C LEU A 211 -3.02 -14.91 -5.83
N PRO A 212 -4.02 -14.22 -5.26
CA PRO A 212 -5.41 -14.41 -5.64
C PRO A 212 -5.62 -14.26 -7.16
N PRO A 213 -6.42 -15.11 -7.82
CA PRO A 213 -6.59 -15.09 -9.27
C PRO A 213 -7.01 -13.73 -9.84
N LEU A 214 -7.94 -13.04 -9.17
CA LEU A 214 -8.39 -11.70 -9.59
C LEU A 214 -7.27 -10.66 -9.49
N LEU A 215 -6.49 -10.70 -8.41
CA LEU A 215 -5.35 -9.80 -8.22
C LEU A 215 -4.27 -10.04 -9.29
N ARG A 216 -4.00 -11.31 -9.59
CA ARG A 216 -3.07 -11.72 -10.65
C ARG A 216 -3.57 -11.27 -12.03
N GLN A 217 -4.83 -11.49 -12.35
CA GLN A 217 -5.43 -11.10 -13.64
C GLN A 217 -5.41 -9.59 -13.83
N LEU A 218 -5.74 -8.82 -12.79
CA LEU A 218 -5.65 -7.36 -12.82
C LEU A 218 -4.22 -6.90 -13.10
N ALA A 219 -3.22 -7.46 -12.42
CA ALA A 219 -1.83 -7.10 -12.61
C ALA A 219 -1.34 -7.39 -14.04
N VAL A 220 -1.73 -8.54 -14.61
CA VAL A 220 -1.48 -8.85 -16.03
C VAL A 220 -2.16 -7.83 -16.94
N SER A 221 -3.44 -7.53 -16.70
CA SER A 221 -4.20 -6.58 -17.53
C SER A 221 -3.59 -5.17 -17.52
N LEU A 222 -3.10 -4.71 -16.36
CA LEU A 222 -2.40 -3.43 -16.22
C LEU A 222 -1.03 -3.43 -16.91
N ALA A 223 -0.31 -4.55 -16.86
CA ALA A 223 0.97 -4.72 -17.54
C ALA A 223 0.82 -4.75 -19.07
N ASP A 224 -0.16 -5.49 -19.58
CA ASP A 224 -0.46 -5.56 -21.01
C ASP A 224 -0.91 -4.19 -21.54
N LEU A 225 -1.82 -3.52 -20.81
CA LEU A 225 -2.23 -2.14 -21.11
C LEU A 225 -1.03 -1.21 -21.17
N ALA A 226 -0.10 -1.33 -20.21
CA ALA A 226 1.11 -0.54 -20.22
C ALA A 226 1.98 -0.81 -21.45
N ALA A 227 2.19 -2.07 -21.82
CA ALA A 227 2.98 -2.44 -23.00
C ALA A 227 2.37 -1.89 -24.30
N ASP A 228 1.04 -1.97 -24.44
CA ASP A 228 0.31 -1.43 -25.59
C ASP A 228 0.48 0.09 -25.68
N LEU A 229 0.27 0.81 -24.56
CA LEU A 229 0.37 2.27 -24.53
C LEU A 229 1.80 2.77 -24.74
N LEU A 230 2.81 2.05 -24.25
CA LEU A 230 4.23 2.34 -24.51
C LEU A 230 4.56 2.23 -26.00
N THR A 231 3.92 1.31 -26.71
CA THR A 231 4.15 1.09 -28.16
C THR A 231 3.46 2.15 -29.01
N GLN A 232 2.25 2.57 -28.60
CA GLN A 232 1.39 3.46 -29.37
C GLN A 232 1.71 4.94 -29.19
N HIS A 233 2.21 5.38 -28.03
CA HIS A 233 2.40 6.80 -27.72
C HIS A 233 3.88 7.20 -27.67
N SER A 234 4.26 8.22 -28.45
CA SER A 234 5.63 8.78 -28.53
C SER A 234 6.18 9.23 -27.18
N ASP A 235 5.31 9.81 -26.36
CA ASP A 235 5.66 10.41 -25.06
C ASP A 235 5.85 9.35 -23.96
N CYS A 236 5.43 8.11 -24.26
CA CYS A 236 5.60 6.95 -23.41
C CYS A 236 6.84 6.13 -23.81
N ARG A 237 7.57 6.48 -24.88
CA ARG A 237 8.67 5.65 -25.42
C ARG A 237 9.82 5.46 -24.41
N GLY A 238 9.82 4.31 -23.72
CA GLY A 238 11.04 3.61 -23.35
C GLY A 238 11.59 2.84 -24.55
N ARG A 239 12.85 2.38 -24.55
CA ARG A 239 13.40 1.55 -25.65
C ARG A 239 12.43 0.39 -25.96
N PRO A 240 11.76 0.38 -27.13
CA PRO A 240 10.68 -0.57 -27.42
C PRO A 240 11.17 -2.03 -27.54
N GLU A 241 12.47 -2.22 -27.78
CA GLU A 241 13.06 -3.56 -27.96
C GLU A 241 13.16 -4.39 -26.68
N GLN A 242 12.98 -3.82 -25.48
CA GLN A 242 13.14 -4.54 -24.21
C GLN A 242 11.84 -4.84 -23.46
N ALA A 243 10.74 -4.13 -23.73
CA ALA A 243 9.46 -4.34 -23.04
C ALA A 243 8.59 -5.43 -23.68
N ALA A 244 8.80 -5.76 -24.95
CA ALA A 244 7.87 -6.56 -25.75
C ALA A 244 8.13 -8.08 -25.76
N SER A 245 9.25 -8.58 -25.22
CA SER A 245 9.65 -9.98 -25.51
C SER A 245 9.36 -11.01 -24.41
N THR A 246 8.83 -10.64 -23.24
CA THR A 246 8.60 -11.61 -22.17
C THR A 246 7.26 -11.38 -21.42
N ALA A 247 6.33 -12.32 -21.52
CA ALA A 247 5.03 -12.27 -20.84
C ALA A 247 5.17 -12.05 -19.32
N PHE A 248 4.50 -11.04 -18.76
CA PHE A 248 4.51 -10.76 -17.31
C PHE A 248 3.80 -11.89 -16.55
N ARG A 249 4.50 -12.54 -15.61
CA ARG A 249 3.97 -13.65 -14.79
C ARG A 249 3.97 -13.27 -13.32
N PRO A 250 3.05 -12.39 -12.88
CA PRO A 250 3.04 -11.94 -11.49
C PRO A 250 2.82 -13.11 -10.55
N ASN A 251 3.80 -13.33 -9.67
CA ASN A 251 3.84 -14.45 -8.74
C ASN A 251 4.16 -14.02 -7.31
N ALA A 252 4.55 -12.76 -7.07
CA ALA A 252 4.80 -12.21 -5.75
C ALA A 252 4.11 -10.85 -5.55
N ALA A 253 3.68 -10.56 -4.33
CA ALA A 253 3.20 -9.23 -3.93
C ALA A 253 3.73 -8.83 -2.55
N LEU A 254 4.09 -7.56 -2.41
CA LEU A 254 4.43 -6.94 -1.13
C LEU A 254 3.29 -5.99 -0.73
N ILE A 255 2.68 -6.26 0.40
CA ILE A 255 1.61 -5.45 0.97
C ILE A 255 2.24 -4.57 2.04
N ASN A 256 2.23 -3.25 1.85
CA ASN A 256 2.74 -2.29 2.81
C ASN A 256 1.57 -1.60 3.53
N TYR A 257 1.67 -1.51 4.86
CA TYR A 257 0.71 -0.86 5.74
C TYR A 257 1.34 0.40 6.32
N TYR A 258 0.74 1.56 6.02
CA TYR A 258 1.22 2.86 6.47
C TYR A 258 0.22 3.48 7.44
N ARG A 259 0.75 4.04 8.52
CA ARG A 259 0.04 4.86 9.50
C ARG A 259 0.49 6.32 9.44
N PRO A 260 -0.21 7.24 10.13
CA PRO A 260 0.28 8.61 10.31
C PRO A 260 1.73 8.63 10.75
N GLY A 261 2.57 9.36 10.01
CA GLY A 261 4.01 9.49 10.27
C GLY A 261 4.88 8.33 9.76
N ASP A 262 4.33 7.22 9.27
CA ASP A 262 5.12 6.21 8.58
C ASP A 262 5.59 6.76 7.22
N THR A 263 6.82 6.38 6.82
CA THR A 263 7.45 6.82 5.57
C THR A 263 8.20 5.67 4.93
N LEU A 264 8.25 5.64 3.59
CA LEU A 264 9.15 4.77 2.84
C LEU A 264 10.22 5.62 2.17
N ASN A 265 11.48 5.47 2.61
CA ASN A 265 12.60 6.21 2.07
C ASN A 265 12.93 5.80 0.62
N GLY A 266 13.72 6.64 -0.06
CA GLY A 266 14.18 6.47 -1.43
C GLY A 266 14.95 5.17 -1.64
N HIS A 267 14.31 4.24 -2.33
CA HIS A 267 14.81 2.92 -2.66
C HIS A 267 14.52 2.57 -4.12
N ARG A 268 15.05 1.44 -4.57
CA ARG A 268 14.71 0.81 -5.85
C ARG A 268 14.25 -0.61 -5.56
N ASP A 269 13.30 -1.08 -6.34
CA ASP A 269 12.95 -2.50 -6.39
C ASP A 269 13.88 -3.17 -7.41
N ASP A 270 15.00 -3.73 -6.95
CA ASP A 270 16.04 -4.33 -7.80
C ASP A 270 16.37 -5.78 -7.41
N ALA A 271 15.43 -6.46 -6.76
CA ALA A 271 15.62 -7.81 -6.23
C ALA A 271 15.02 -8.92 -7.10
N GLU A 272 14.22 -8.56 -8.10
CA GLU A 272 13.71 -9.48 -9.11
C GLU A 272 14.84 -9.87 -10.09
N CYS A 273 14.82 -11.10 -10.59
CA CYS A 273 15.80 -11.60 -11.56
C CYS A 273 15.82 -10.78 -12.87
N CYS A 274 14.65 -10.23 -13.27
CA CYS A 274 14.48 -9.48 -14.49
C CYS A 274 13.72 -8.16 -14.24
N LEU A 275 14.44 -7.04 -14.37
CA LEU A 275 13.88 -5.70 -14.21
C LEU A 275 13.29 -5.13 -15.51
N ASP A 276 13.19 -5.94 -16.55
CA ASP A 276 12.47 -5.56 -17.77
C ASP A 276 10.96 -5.87 -17.62
N LYS A 277 10.61 -6.68 -16.61
CA LYS A 277 9.22 -6.92 -16.18
C LYS A 277 8.64 -5.69 -15.46
N PRO A 278 7.36 -5.37 -15.70
CA PRO A 278 6.70 -4.27 -15.00
C PRO A 278 6.56 -4.57 -13.50
N LEU A 279 6.40 -3.49 -12.72
CA LEU A 279 5.92 -3.54 -11.35
C LEU A 279 4.59 -2.80 -11.29
N VAL A 280 3.57 -3.45 -10.73
CA VAL A 280 2.23 -2.88 -10.57
C VAL A 280 2.01 -2.56 -9.10
N SER A 281 1.67 -1.32 -8.77
CA SER A 281 1.38 -0.88 -7.41
C SER A 281 -0.05 -0.37 -7.29
N LEU A 282 -0.83 -0.96 -6.37
CA LEU A 282 -2.21 -0.59 -6.10
C LEU A 282 -2.30 0.22 -4.81
N SER A 283 -3.11 1.28 -4.81
CA SER A 283 -3.28 2.20 -3.69
C SER A 283 -4.66 2.08 -3.05
N LEU A 284 -4.74 1.91 -1.72
CA LEU A 284 -5.99 1.77 -0.97
C LEU A 284 -5.98 2.63 0.30
N GLY A 285 -7.08 3.35 0.57
CA GLY A 285 -7.23 4.14 1.79
C GLY A 285 -6.73 5.57 1.66
N CYS A 286 -6.06 6.08 2.71
CA CYS A 286 -5.65 7.48 2.75
C CYS A 286 -4.76 7.87 1.55
N ASP A 287 -4.91 9.11 1.06
CA ASP A 287 -4.05 9.66 0.01
C ASP A 287 -2.58 9.64 0.48
N ALA A 288 -1.64 9.54 -0.45
CA ALA A 288 -0.23 9.65 -0.15
C ALA A 288 0.54 10.40 -1.24
N ILE A 289 1.62 11.04 -0.82
CA ILE A 289 2.60 11.61 -1.72
C ILE A 289 3.57 10.48 -2.08
N PHE A 290 3.68 10.21 -3.37
CA PHE A 290 4.66 9.31 -3.96
C PHE A 290 5.73 10.15 -4.65
N LEU A 291 7.01 9.83 -4.41
CA LEU A 291 8.13 10.45 -5.08
C LEU A 291 8.70 9.47 -6.10
N LEU A 292 8.82 9.88 -7.35
CA LEU A 292 9.56 9.17 -8.39
C LEU A 292 10.74 10.04 -8.84
N GLY A 293 11.95 9.54 -8.66
CA GLY A 293 13.19 10.18 -9.09
C GLY A 293 13.79 9.53 -10.33
N GLY A 294 15.08 9.76 -10.54
CA GLY A 294 15.86 9.11 -11.60
C GLY A 294 16.53 7.81 -11.15
N THR A 295 17.46 7.33 -11.96
CA THR A 295 18.29 6.14 -11.66
C THR A 295 19.31 6.39 -10.53
N THR A 296 19.51 7.64 -10.12
CA THR A 296 20.33 8.06 -8.99
C THR A 296 19.53 8.93 -8.01
N ARG A 297 20.00 9.06 -6.77
CA ARG A 297 19.37 9.87 -5.72
C ARG A 297 19.58 11.38 -5.88
N ASP A 298 20.39 11.79 -6.85
CA ASP A 298 20.74 13.19 -7.12
C ASP A 298 19.78 13.84 -8.12
N VAL A 299 19.02 13.02 -8.84
CA VAL A 299 17.91 13.51 -9.67
C VAL A 299 16.75 13.90 -8.76
N ALA A 300 16.28 15.14 -8.89
CA ALA A 300 15.13 15.64 -8.15
C ALA A 300 13.87 14.84 -8.51
N PRO A 301 13.11 14.31 -7.53
CA PRO A 301 11.93 13.52 -7.83
C PRO A 301 10.72 14.38 -8.17
N THR A 302 9.87 13.85 -9.04
CA THR A 302 8.50 14.32 -9.24
C THR A 302 7.62 13.79 -8.11
N ALA A 303 6.83 14.67 -7.50
CA ALA A 303 5.85 14.32 -6.48
C ALA A 303 4.48 14.09 -7.11
N LEU A 304 3.88 12.94 -6.81
CA LEU A 304 2.60 12.48 -7.32
C LEU A 304 1.66 12.22 -6.15
N LEU A 305 0.43 12.73 -6.22
CA LEU A 305 -0.61 12.38 -5.27
C LEU A 305 -1.29 11.08 -5.73
N LEU A 306 -1.29 10.07 -4.87
CA LEU A 306 -1.93 8.78 -5.12
C LEU A 306 -3.18 8.62 -4.25
N HIS A 307 -4.33 8.45 -4.89
CA HIS A 307 -5.62 8.26 -4.23
C HIS A 307 -5.96 6.79 -4.06
N SER A 308 -7.02 6.52 -3.28
CA SER A 308 -7.57 5.16 -3.17
C SER A 308 -8.17 4.72 -4.49
N GLY A 309 -7.78 3.53 -4.94
CA GLY A 309 -8.20 2.94 -6.20
C GLY A 309 -7.26 3.21 -7.36
N ASP A 310 -6.23 4.03 -7.19
CA ASP A 310 -5.23 4.26 -8.24
C ASP A 310 -4.29 3.05 -8.39
N ALA A 311 -3.92 2.77 -9.64
CA ALA A 311 -2.87 1.83 -9.98
C ALA A 311 -1.71 2.56 -10.65
N LEU A 312 -0.50 2.26 -10.23
CA LEU A 312 0.73 2.78 -10.81
C LEU A 312 1.50 1.61 -11.44
N VAL A 313 1.93 1.76 -12.68
CA VAL A 313 2.75 0.78 -13.40
C VAL A 313 4.11 1.39 -13.67
N LEU A 314 5.17 0.75 -13.16
CA LEU A 314 6.55 1.06 -13.48
C LEU A 314 7.06 0.01 -14.46
N CYS A 315 7.40 0.43 -15.67
CA CYS A 315 8.02 -0.40 -16.70
C CYS A 315 9.17 0.36 -17.38
N GLY A 316 9.93 -0.32 -18.23
CA GLY A 316 11.03 0.31 -18.98
C GLY A 316 11.99 1.13 -18.10
N PRO A 317 12.34 2.38 -18.48
CA PRO A 317 13.24 3.22 -17.69
C PRO A 317 12.75 3.49 -16.25
N ALA A 318 11.46 3.76 -16.07
CA ALA A 318 10.87 4.06 -14.76
C ALA A 318 10.99 2.89 -13.76
N ARG A 319 11.07 1.64 -14.25
CA ARG A 319 11.25 0.44 -13.42
C ARG A 319 12.56 0.46 -12.60
N ARG A 320 13.54 1.27 -13.01
CA ARG A 320 14.87 1.39 -12.40
C ARG A 320 15.05 2.68 -11.60
N CYS A 321 14.00 3.48 -11.47
CA CYS A 321 14.03 4.75 -10.77
C CYS A 321 13.95 4.59 -9.25
N TYR A 322 14.64 5.48 -8.53
CA TYR A 322 14.44 5.66 -7.11
C TYR A 322 13.04 6.17 -6.83
N HIS A 323 12.38 5.60 -5.84
CA HIS A 323 11.06 6.05 -5.41
C HIS A 323 10.84 5.87 -3.92
N GLY A 324 9.79 6.50 -3.40
CA GLY A 324 9.47 6.50 -1.98
C GLY A 324 8.12 7.13 -1.67
N VAL A 325 7.70 7.00 -0.41
CA VAL A 325 6.45 7.55 0.10
C VAL A 325 6.77 8.39 1.33
N PRO A 326 7.03 9.70 1.18
CA PRO A 326 7.41 10.56 2.30
C PRO A 326 6.25 10.94 3.23
N ARG A 327 4.99 10.83 2.78
CA ARG A 327 3.83 11.22 3.59
C ARG A 327 2.55 10.49 3.19
N VAL A 328 1.81 10.03 4.20
CA VAL A 328 0.40 9.64 4.11
C VAL A 328 -0.46 10.76 4.69
N LEU A 329 -1.52 11.17 3.97
CA LEU A 329 -2.38 12.31 4.28
C LEU A 329 -3.62 11.83 5.04
N THR A 330 -3.47 11.63 6.36
CA THR A 330 -4.56 11.20 7.25
C THR A 330 -5.42 12.35 7.79
N ASP A 331 -5.07 13.59 7.44
CA ASP A 331 -5.82 14.82 7.70
C ASP A 331 -6.97 15.04 6.71
N ARG A 332 -7.05 14.21 5.65
CA ARG A 332 -8.11 14.25 4.65
C ARG A 332 -9.28 13.32 5.00
N PRO A 333 -10.49 13.61 4.50
CA PRO A 333 -11.62 12.69 4.64
C PRO A 333 -11.30 11.32 4.03
N LEU A 334 -11.72 10.26 4.71
CA LEU A 334 -11.60 8.89 4.19
C LEU A 334 -12.25 8.79 2.79
N PRO A 335 -11.67 8.13 1.78
CA PRO A 335 -12.26 8.08 0.44
C PRO A 335 -13.65 7.44 0.42
N PRO A 336 -14.56 7.83 -0.51
CA PRO A 336 -15.91 7.26 -0.58
C PRO A 336 -15.95 5.73 -0.65
N ALA A 337 -15.02 5.12 -1.40
CA ALA A 337 -14.90 3.67 -1.49
C ALA A 337 -14.66 2.98 -0.13
N MET A 338 -14.11 3.70 0.85
CA MET A 338 -13.78 3.18 2.18
C MET A 338 -14.82 3.54 3.25
N ARG A 339 -15.90 4.24 2.90
CA ARG A 339 -16.98 4.60 3.84
C ARG A 339 -18.13 3.61 3.75
N CYS A 340 -18.68 3.20 4.89
CA CYS A 340 -19.89 2.38 4.93
C CYS A 340 -21.14 3.19 4.55
N CYS A 341 -21.09 4.52 4.67
CA CYS A 341 -22.10 5.42 4.13
C CYS A 341 -21.75 5.84 2.69
N ASP A 342 -22.52 5.33 1.73
CA ASP A 342 -23.08 6.07 0.59
C ASP A 342 -23.76 5.09 -0.37
N SER A 343 -25.08 5.06 -0.35
CA SER A 343 -25.88 4.59 -1.48
C SER A 343 -26.93 5.64 -1.79
N ARG A 344 -26.54 6.69 -2.53
CA ARG A 344 -27.45 7.16 -3.58
C ARG A 344 -27.60 5.98 -4.52
N GLY A 345 -28.79 5.38 -4.51
CA GLY A 345 -29.11 4.21 -5.30
C GLY A 345 -28.76 4.45 -6.77
N VAL A 346 -28.05 3.50 -7.35
CA VAL A 346 -28.06 3.31 -8.79
C VAL A 346 -29.41 2.66 -9.11
N GLY A 347 -30.34 3.43 -9.67
CA GLY A 347 -31.59 2.92 -10.26
C GLY A 347 -32.79 3.85 -10.10
N GLY A 348 -33.21 4.49 -11.20
CA GLY A 348 -34.55 5.06 -11.39
C GLY A 348 -34.60 6.59 -11.44
N ASP A 349 -34.53 7.14 -12.65
CA ASP A 349 -35.12 8.45 -12.96
C ASP A 349 -36.65 8.30 -13.03
N ASP A 350 -37.34 9.44 -12.89
CA ASP A 350 -38.79 9.68 -12.91
C ASP A 350 -39.54 9.62 -11.57
N GLY A 351 -39.64 10.79 -10.93
CA GLY A 351 -40.69 11.07 -9.93
C GLY A 351 -40.39 12.28 -9.05
N ALA A 352 -40.81 13.46 -9.48
CA ALA A 352 -40.79 14.69 -8.68
C ALA A 352 -41.69 14.59 -7.43
N ASP A 353 -41.18 14.95 -6.25
CA ASP A 353 -41.84 15.93 -5.36
C ASP A 353 -40.91 16.42 -4.23
N GLY A 354 -41.21 17.61 -3.70
CA GLY A 354 -40.34 18.39 -2.83
C GLY A 354 -40.30 18.02 -1.34
N SER A 355 -39.30 18.65 -0.69
CA SER A 355 -39.08 18.81 0.76
C SER A 355 -38.56 17.58 1.54
N SER A 356 -37.37 17.76 2.14
CA SER A 356 -36.97 17.37 3.51
C SER A 356 -35.47 17.03 3.58
N GLY A 357 -34.85 17.44 4.70
CA GLY A 357 -33.40 17.61 4.85
C GLY A 357 -32.53 16.37 4.63
N GLU A 358 -31.26 16.66 4.30
CA GLU A 358 -30.15 15.70 4.21
C GLU A 358 -29.90 14.98 5.55
N ALA A 359 -30.73 13.98 5.85
CA ALA A 359 -30.43 12.98 6.87
C ALA A 359 -29.72 11.80 6.17
N GLY A 360 -28.38 11.85 6.13
CA GLY A 360 -27.58 10.69 5.73
C GLY A 360 -28.01 9.47 6.56
N ARG A 361 -28.45 8.41 5.88
CA ARG A 361 -28.94 7.18 6.52
C ARG A 361 -27.83 6.61 7.41
N ARG A 362 -28.02 6.66 8.73
CA ARG A 362 -27.05 6.09 9.69
C ARG A 362 -26.89 4.61 9.37
N VAL A 363 -25.68 4.22 8.99
CA VAL A 363 -25.31 2.82 8.80
C VAL A 363 -25.53 2.09 10.13
N GLY A 364 -26.21 0.94 10.08
CA GLY A 364 -26.41 0.11 11.26
C GLY A 364 -25.05 -0.28 11.87
N ALA A 365 -24.97 -0.33 13.19
CA ALA A 365 -23.73 -0.66 13.92
C ALA A 365 -23.09 -2.00 13.52
N ASN A 366 -23.84 -2.86 12.80
CA ASN A 366 -23.46 -4.20 12.37
C ASN A 366 -23.01 -4.29 10.90
N HIS A 367 -22.76 -3.17 10.20
CA HIS A 367 -22.27 -3.25 8.82
C HIS A 367 -20.90 -3.97 8.77
N PRO A 368 -20.72 -5.00 7.92
CA PRO A 368 -19.53 -5.87 7.95
C PRO A 368 -18.23 -5.12 7.67
N PHE A 369 -18.29 -4.05 6.88
CA PHE A 369 -17.12 -3.22 6.57
C PHE A 369 -16.79 -2.16 7.65
N LEU A 370 -17.66 -1.92 8.63
CA LEU A 370 -17.50 -0.82 9.59
C LEU A 370 -16.21 -0.90 10.43
N PRO A 371 -15.75 -2.08 10.89
CA PRO A 371 -14.45 -2.22 11.55
C PRO A 371 -13.28 -1.81 10.64
N PHE A 372 -13.37 -2.12 9.35
CA PHE A 372 -12.36 -1.78 8.35
C PHE A 372 -12.36 -0.29 8.04
N GLU A 373 -13.54 0.33 7.88
CA GLU A 373 -13.65 1.79 7.77
C GLU A 373 -12.92 2.49 8.92
N ARG A 374 -13.16 2.06 10.16
CA ARG A 374 -12.51 2.64 11.36
C ARG A 374 -10.99 2.50 11.28
N HIS A 375 -10.49 1.34 10.86
CA HIS A 375 -9.06 1.10 10.68
C HIS A 375 -8.46 1.98 9.57
N MET A 376 -9.15 2.09 8.43
CA MET A 376 -8.67 2.81 7.26
C MET A 376 -8.65 4.33 7.41
N ARG A 377 -9.33 4.91 8.42
CA ARG A 377 -9.23 6.35 8.75
C ARG A 377 -7.82 6.82 9.05
N CYS A 378 -6.96 5.93 9.54
CA CYS A 378 -5.57 6.23 9.84
C CYS A 378 -4.63 5.20 9.22
N CYS A 379 -5.04 4.63 8.08
CA CYS A 379 -4.27 3.60 7.41
C CYS A 379 -4.31 3.80 5.90
N ARG A 380 -3.18 3.50 5.26
CA ARG A 380 -3.06 3.31 3.83
C ARG A 380 -2.42 1.96 3.57
N ILE A 381 -2.93 1.25 2.57
CA ILE A 381 -2.38 -0.01 2.11
C ILE A 381 -1.89 0.17 0.67
N ASN A 382 -0.65 -0.21 0.41
CA ASN A 382 -0.15 -0.38 -0.95
C ASN A 382 0.10 -1.86 -1.24
N ILE A 383 -0.29 -2.35 -2.40
CA ILE A 383 -0.01 -3.72 -2.86
C ILE A 383 0.88 -3.63 -4.10
N SER A 384 2.15 -4.00 -3.97
CA SER A 384 3.13 -3.98 -5.07
C SER A 384 3.38 -5.39 -5.60
N ILE A 385 2.88 -5.65 -6.81
CA ILE A 385 2.83 -6.95 -7.51
C ILE A 385 3.94 -7.01 -8.56
N ARG A 386 4.61 -8.16 -8.63
CA ARG A 386 5.80 -8.36 -9.46
C ARG A 386 5.99 -9.80 -9.90
N ASP A 387 6.86 -9.94 -10.89
CA ASP A 387 7.34 -11.20 -11.44
C ASP A 387 8.75 -11.45 -10.90
N THR A 388 8.93 -12.56 -10.20
CA THR A 388 10.20 -12.93 -9.57
C THR A 388 10.88 -14.11 -10.26
N LEU A 389 10.31 -14.63 -11.36
CA LEU A 389 10.75 -15.84 -12.05
C LEU A 389 11.78 -15.55 -13.15
#